data_AF-A0A1E4XAG4-F1
#
_entry.id   AF-A0A1E4XAG4-F1
#
_cell.length_a   1.000
_cell.length_b   1.000
_cell.length_c   1.000
_cell.angle_alpha   90.00
_cell.angle_beta   90.00
_cell.angle_gamma   90.00
#
_symmetry.space_group_name_H-M   'P 1'
#
loop_
_entity.id
_entity.type
_entity.pdbx_description
1 polymer ?
#
loop_
_entity_poly.entity_id
_entity_poly.type
_entity_poly.pdbx_seq_one_letter_code
_entity_poly.pdbx_strand_id
1 'polypeptide(L)' 'MNKPPQNSVQTPDYLKARKLHLNGIILTMANTTKLNSRANKASKVETLTIDAIKAELDFIDLQLKRKSS' A
#
# COMPACT_ATOMS: atom_id res chain seq x y z
N MET A 1 -7.56 33.82 -7.58
CA MET A 1 -6.95 32.94 -6.56
C MET A 1 -7.12 31.49 -7.01
N ASN A 2 -6.05 30.83 -7.46
CA ASN A 2 -6.12 29.45 -7.92
C ASN A 2 -5.85 28.54 -6.71
N LYS A 3 -6.91 27.87 -6.23
CA LYS A 3 -6.80 26.88 -5.15
C LYS A 3 -5.83 25.78 -5.61
N PRO A 4 -4.88 25.32 -4.78
CA PRO A 4 -3.99 24.24 -5.18
C PRO A 4 -4.84 23.01 -5.54
N PRO A 5 -4.42 22.20 -6.53
CA PRO A 5 -5.10 20.94 -6.82
C PRO A 5 -5.24 20.15 -5.52
N GLN A 6 -6.44 19.64 -5.19
CA GLN A 6 -6.66 18.86 -3.95
C GLN A 6 -5.79 17.60 -3.85
N ASN A 7 -5.09 17.27 -4.94
CA ASN A 7 -4.20 16.18 -5.20
C ASN A 7 -2.71 16.54 -5.03
N SER A 8 -2.35 17.81 -4.78
CA SER A 8 -0.95 18.24 -4.69
C SER A 8 -0.31 18.12 -3.30
N VAL A 9 -1.09 17.82 -2.25
CA VAL A 9 -0.58 17.62 -0.90
C VAL A 9 -1.32 16.46 -0.22
N GLN A 10 -0.84 15.22 -0.39
CA GLN A 10 -1.17 14.18 0.59
C GLN A 10 -0.57 14.64 1.93
N THR A 11 -1.45 14.90 2.90
CA THR A 11 -1.05 15.29 4.24
C THR A 11 -0.34 14.10 4.91
N PRO A 12 0.58 14.35 5.86
CA PRO A 12 1.20 13.27 6.63
C PRO A 12 0.17 12.31 7.24
N ASP A 13 -0.99 12.81 7.66
CA ASP A 13 -2.05 12.00 8.24
C ASP A 13 -2.73 11.09 7.22
N TYR A 14 -2.97 11.59 5.99
CA TYR A 14 -3.46 10.74 4.91
C TYR A 14 -2.46 9.62 4.59
N LEU A 15 -1.17 9.94 4.50
CA LEU A 15 -0.11 8.95 4.21
C LEU A 15 -0.07 7.86 5.30
N LYS A 16 -0.17 8.24 6.57
CA LYS A 16 -0.26 7.29 7.69
C LYS A 16 -1.51 6.42 7.62
N ALA A 17 -2.68 7.00 7.34
CA ALA A 17 -3.93 6.28 7.20
C ALA A 17 -3.89 5.28 6.02
N ARG A 18 -3.33 5.71 4.88
CA ARG A 18 -3.14 4.85 3.70
C ARG A 18 -2.18 3.70 3.99
N LYS A 19 -1.05 3.98 4.66
CA LYS A 19 -0.10 2.95 5.10
C LYS A 19 -0.77 1.90 5.99
N LEU A 20 -1.55 2.34 6.99
CA LEU A 20 -2.29 1.45 7.88
C LEU A 20 -3.29 0.57 7.11
N HIS A 21 -4.05 1.17 6.19
CA HIS A 21 -5.02 0.43 5.37
C HIS A 21 -4.35 -0.63 4.50
N LEU A 22 -3.25 -0.28 3.83
CA LEU A 22 -2.47 -1.22 3.00
C LEU A 22 -1.86 -2.36 3.81
N ASN A 23 -1.37 -2.07 5.03
CA ASN A 23 -0.90 -3.10 5.96
C ASN A 23 -2.03 -4.07 6.39
N GLY A 24 -3.26 -3.59 6.50
CA GLY A 24 -4.43 -4.45 6.72
C GLY A 24 -4.71 -5.36 5.53
N ILE A 25 -4.65 -4.81 4.31
CA ILE A 25 -4.89 -5.57 3.07
C ILE A 25 -3.83 -6.66 2.88
N ILE A 26 -2.55 -6.34 3.05
CA ILE A 26 -1.46 -7.31 2.81
C ILE A 26 -1.52 -8.49 3.80
N LEU A 27 -1.95 -8.27 5.04
CA LEU A 27 -2.16 -9.33 6.02
C LEU A 27 -3.27 -10.30 5.57
N THR A 28 -4.40 -9.75 5.12
CA THR A 28 -5.50 -10.55 4.58
C THR A 28 -5.07 -11.33 3.33
N MET A 29 -4.35 -10.68 2.42
CA MET A 29 -3.85 -11.32 1.20
C MET A 29 -2.82 -12.41 1.47
N ALA A 30 -1.94 -12.24 2.47
CA ALA A 30 -0.98 -13.27 2.86
C ALA A 30 -1.69 -14.54 3.37
N ASN A 31 -2.77 -14.38 4.14
CA ASN A 31 -3.58 -15.50 4.58
C ASN A 31 -4.27 -16.22 3.41
N THR A 32 -4.87 -15.47 2.49
CA THR A 32 -5.49 -16.04 1.28
C THR A 32 -4.46 -16.75 0.39
N THR A 33 -3.28 -16.15 0.19
CA THR A 33 -2.20 -16.74 -0.61
C THR A 33 -1.70 -18.04 0.02
N LYS A 34 -1.60 -18.12 1.35
CA LYS A 34 -1.24 -19.34 2.08
C LYS A 34 -2.27 -20.46 1.91
N LEU A 35 -3.57 -20.11 1.88
CA LEU A 35 -4.63 -21.08 1.62
C LEU A 35 -4.60 -21.55 0.15
N ASN A 36 -4.37 -20.63 -0.79
CA ASN A 36 -4.30 -20.94 -2.21
C ASN A 36 -3.04 -21.73 -2.57
N SER A 37 -1.90 -21.48 -1.92
CA SER A 37 -0.70 -22.29 -2.11
C SER A 37 -0.87 -23.72 -1.58
N ARG A 38 -1.53 -23.89 -0.41
CA ARG A 38 -1.93 -25.23 0.08
C ARG A 38 -2.85 -25.96 -0.90
N ALA A 39 -3.66 -25.23 -1.65
CA ALA A 39 -4.53 -25.78 -2.70
C ALA A 39 -3.84 -25.92 -4.07
N ASN A 40 -2.54 -25.62 -4.22
CA ASN A 40 -1.81 -25.52 -5.50
C ASN A 40 -2.46 -24.54 -6.52
N LYS A 41 -3.06 -23.46 -6.02
CA LYS A 41 -3.78 -22.43 -6.79
C LYS A 41 -3.21 -21.02 -6.63
N ALA A 42 -1.98 -20.87 -6.12
CA ALA A 42 -1.36 -19.55 -6.01
C ALA A 42 -1.31 -18.88 -7.39
N SER A 43 -1.99 -17.74 -7.55
CA SER A 43 -2.16 -17.09 -8.85
C SER A 43 -1.12 -15.99 -9.06
N LYS A 44 -0.70 -15.81 -10.31
CA LYS A 44 0.21 -14.73 -10.72
C LYS A 44 -0.33 -13.34 -10.37
N VAL A 45 -1.65 -13.16 -10.41
CA VAL A 45 -2.34 -11.91 -10.08
C VAL A 45 -2.19 -11.58 -8.60
N GLU A 46 -2.33 -12.56 -7.70
CA GLU A 46 -2.13 -12.34 -6.26
C GLU A 46 -0.70 -11.88 -5.95
N THR A 47 0.29 -12.50 -6.58
CA THR A 47 1.70 -12.11 -6.41
C THR A 47 1.93 -10.68 -6.88
N LEU A 48 1.47 -10.34 -8.09
CA LEU A 48 1.57 -8.97 -8.62
C LEU A 48 0.86 -7.93 -7.74
N THR A 49 -0.27 -8.31 -7.15
CA THR A 49 -1.03 -7.42 -6.26
C THR A 49 -0.27 -7.17 -4.95
N ILE A 50 0.33 -8.21 -4.37
CA ILE A 50 1.18 -8.08 -3.17
C ILE A 50 2.39 -7.19 -3.45
N ASP A 51 3.05 -7.37 -4.60
CA ASP A 51 4.22 -6.58 -4.96
C ASP A 51 3.87 -5.11 -5.22
N ALA A 52 2.72 -4.83 -5.85
CA ALA A 52 2.22 -3.46 -6.03
C ALA A 52 1.94 -2.78 -4.68
N ILE A 53 1.33 -3.49 -3.72
CA ILE A 53 1.07 -2.96 -2.37
C ILE A 53 2.40 -2.65 -1.65
N LYS A 54 3.39 -3.53 -1.73
CA LYS A 54 4.72 -3.29 -1.13
C LYS A 54 5.39 -2.05 -1.73
N ALA A 55 5.36 -1.92 -3.05
CA ALA A 55 5.92 -0.74 -3.72
C ALA A 55 5.21 0.56 -3.29
N GLU A 56 3.89 0.53 -3.08
CA GLU A 56 3.14 1.68 -2.55
C GLU A 56 3.55 2.00 -1.09
N LEU A 57 3.75 0.99 -0.25
CA LEU A 57 4.24 1.18 1.13
C LEU A 57 5.63 1.83 1.17
N ASP A 58 6.57 1.34 0.35
CA ASP A 58 7.91 1.92 0.22
C ASP A 58 7.85 3.38 -0.24
N PHE A 59 6.98 3.68 -1.20
CA PHE A 59 6.77 5.05 -1.68
C PHE A 59 6.19 5.97 -0.60
N ILE A 60 5.24 5.49 0.19
CA ILE A 60 4.67 6.23 1.32
C ILE A 60 5.76 6.52 2.37
N ASP A 61 6.63 5.56 2.67
CA ASP A 61 7.73 5.76 3.62
C ASP A 61 8.74 6.81 3.15
N LEU A 62 9.07 6.80 1.86
CA LEU A 62 9.88 7.86 1.25
C LEU A 62 9.21 9.24 1.37
N GLN A 63 7.90 9.34 1.13
CA GLN A 63 7.18 10.60 1.26
C GLN A 63 7.11 11.11 2.71
N LEU A 64 6.85 10.22 3.68
CA LEU A 64 6.81 10.57 5.09
C LEU A 64 8.18 11.06 5.58
N LYS A 65 9.27 10.38 5.18
CA LYS A 65 10.65 10.79 5.51
C LYS A 65 11.01 12.17 4.95
N ARG A 66 10.55 12.49 3.73
CA ARG A 66 10.76 13.80 3.10
C ARG A 66 9.96 14.92 3.77
N LYS A 67 8.79 14.62 4.33
CA LYS A 67 7.90 15.59 5.00
C LYS A 67 8.21 15.78 6.48
N SER A 68 9.04 14.92 7.08
CA SER A 68 9.50 15.05 8.47
C SER A 68 10.81 15.82 8.62
N SER A 69 11.41 16.30 7.52
CA SER A 69 12.60 17.17 7.48
C SER A 69 12.18 18.62 7.29
#